data_AF-A0A091AK91-F1
#
_entry.id   AF-A0A091AK91-F1
#
_cell.length_a   1.000
_cell.length_b   1.000
_cell.length_c   1.000
_cell.angle_alpha   90.00
_cell.angle_beta   90.00
_cell.angle_gamma   90.00
#
_symmetry.space_group_name_H-M   'P 1'
#
loop_
_entity.id
_entity.type
_entity.pdbx_description
1 polymer ?
#
loop_
_entity_poly.entity_id
_entity_poly.type
_entity_poly.pdbx_seq_one_letter_code
_entity_poly.pdbx_strand_id
1 'polypeptide(L)'
;MKIFLITVLAGFLSLFGGDLHLFSVPNADGKLNAAVVEKALEANGFVISANSEMNGPFKIQFGQSDFTQFNLLTAYHKVHSENLVKTHPDAGIFVPMGFGIYQRNGDPELHVSILTAEAMAKIAGFKAPEFALIEKEALATLKKALPKAKVTVSETALPAEGTLLSRYVKESSKESWTSDKEETEMMIEDGLKPAGFVMSNFTDYNFTLGEKSPFDFYDTYSICKLKVIYNVAKSRPEAAAFAPCTLMVYKKKDANEIVMGFPAVYNWMSSARVKDAEAKAALMQAQKDFEAVLQGASE
;
A
#
# COMPACT_ATOMS: atom_id res chain seq x y z
N MET A 1 -19.17 -25.03 -20.38
CA MET A 1 -18.12 -24.12 -20.88
C MET A 1 -18.58 -22.69 -20.58
N LYS A 2 -18.31 -22.19 -19.38
CA LYS A 2 -18.71 -20.84 -18.95
C LYS A 2 -17.64 -19.86 -19.43
N ILE A 3 -18.05 -18.85 -20.17
CA ILE A 3 -17.20 -17.80 -20.73
C ILE A 3 -16.78 -16.89 -19.58
N PHE A 4 -15.49 -16.87 -19.25
CA PHE A 4 -14.90 -15.87 -18.36
C PHE A 4 -14.94 -14.51 -19.04
N LEU A 5 -15.68 -13.57 -18.45
CA LEU A 5 -15.77 -12.19 -18.93
C LEU A 5 -14.58 -11.40 -18.37
N ILE A 6 -13.53 -11.24 -19.19
CA ILE A 6 -12.42 -10.34 -18.88
C ILE A 6 -12.89 -8.91 -19.19
N THR A 7 -13.24 -8.15 -18.16
CA THR A 7 -13.57 -6.73 -18.30
C THR A 7 -12.26 -5.95 -18.44
N VAL A 8 -11.88 -5.64 -19.68
CA VAL A 8 -10.75 -4.75 -19.98
C VAL A 8 -11.20 -3.31 -19.71
N LEU A 9 -10.82 -2.75 -18.56
CA LEU A 9 -11.04 -1.33 -18.27
C LEU A 9 -9.96 -0.49 -18.98
N ALA A 10 -10.38 0.29 -19.98
CA ALA A 10 -9.50 1.20 -20.71
C ALA A 10 -8.96 2.31 -19.77
N GLY A 11 -7.64 2.54 -19.81
CA GLY A 11 -6.94 3.48 -18.95
C GLY A 11 -7.42 4.92 -19.12
N PHE A 12 -7.75 5.56 -17.99
CA PHE A 12 -7.97 7.00 -17.92
C PHE A 12 -6.66 7.75 -18.25
N LEU A 13 -6.70 8.64 -19.24
CA LEU A 13 -5.64 9.62 -19.49
C LEU A 13 -5.47 10.49 -18.25
N SER A 14 -4.29 10.44 -17.62
CA SER A 14 -3.94 11.28 -16.47
C SER A 14 -3.88 12.74 -16.89
N LEU A 15 -4.67 13.60 -16.24
CA LEU A 15 -4.47 15.04 -16.26
C LEU A 15 -3.10 15.36 -15.63
N PHE A 16 -2.49 16.47 -16.08
CA PHE A 16 -1.12 16.82 -15.78
C PHE A 16 -0.82 16.91 -14.27
N GLY A 17 -0.07 15.92 -13.75
CA GLY A 17 0.42 15.83 -12.38
C GLY A 17 1.25 14.55 -12.19
N GLY A 18 2.06 14.47 -11.14
CA GLY A 18 2.70 13.22 -10.70
C GLY A 18 1.85 12.50 -9.65
N ASP A 19 2.12 11.21 -9.46
CA ASP A 19 1.28 10.34 -8.63
C ASP A 19 1.56 10.46 -7.11
N LEU A 20 2.68 11.11 -6.72
CA LEU A 20 3.10 11.29 -5.34
C LEU A 20 3.18 12.77 -4.92
N HIS A 21 2.76 13.06 -3.68
CA HIS A 21 3.21 14.25 -2.96
C HIS A 21 4.55 13.96 -2.29
N LEU A 22 5.48 14.91 -2.43
CA LEU A 22 6.83 14.85 -1.90
C LEU A 22 7.06 16.04 -0.99
N PHE A 23 7.30 15.75 0.28
CA PHE A 23 7.72 16.70 1.30
C PHE A 23 9.22 16.60 1.46
N SER A 24 9.92 17.74 1.45
CA SER A 24 11.30 17.83 1.90
C SER A 24 11.41 18.90 2.98
N VAL A 25 12.03 18.60 4.12
CA VAL A 25 12.15 19.51 5.25
C VAL A 25 13.57 19.49 5.82
N PRO A 26 14.18 20.66 6.13
CA PRO A 26 15.48 20.71 6.77
C PRO A 26 15.49 19.90 8.08
N ASN A 27 16.44 18.97 8.17
CA ASN A 27 16.58 18.03 9.29
C ASN A 27 18.06 17.69 9.58
N ALA A 28 18.96 18.65 9.38
CA ALA A 28 20.39 18.44 9.66
C ALA A 28 20.69 18.17 11.14
N ASP A 29 19.79 18.56 12.06
CA ASP A 29 19.90 18.28 13.50
C ASP A 29 19.22 16.96 13.93
N GLY A 30 18.60 16.24 12.99
CA GLY A 30 17.96 14.94 13.21
C GLY A 30 16.73 14.97 14.13
N LYS A 31 16.15 16.14 14.41
CA LYS A 31 15.00 16.24 15.33
C LYS A 31 13.69 15.74 14.76
N LEU A 32 13.50 15.86 13.44
CA LEU A 32 12.37 15.28 12.73
C LEU A 32 12.68 13.82 12.39
N ASN A 33 11.71 12.95 12.60
CA ASN A 33 11.83 11.52 12.30
C ASN A 33 10.45 10.88 12.15
N ALA A 34 10.42 9.57 11.93
CA ALA A 34 9.18 8.84 11.66
C ALA A 34 8.22 8.85 12.84
N ALA A 35 8.72 8.86 14.08
CA ALA A 35 7.87 8.95 15.28
C ALA A 35 7.15 10.31 15.39
N VAL A 36 7.75 11.39 14.88
CA VAL A 36 7.09 12.71 14.79
C VAL A 36 5.93 12.65 13.80
N VAL A 37 6.14 12.04 12.63
CA VAL A 37 5.09 11.87 11.60
C VAL A 37 3.98 10.96 12.11
N GLU A 38 4.32 9.83 12.74
CA GLU A 38 3.38 8.88 13.32
C GLU A 38 2.45 9.54 14.35
N LYS A 39 3.02 10.21 15.36
CA LYS A 39 2.23 10.92 16.38
C LYS A 39 1.34 12.00 15.79
N ALA A 40 1.79 12.67 14.75
CA ALA A 40 0.98 13.68 14.07
C ALA A 40 -0.20 13.04 13.35
N LEU A 41 0.01 11.92 12.64
CA LEU A 41 -1.07 11.16 12.00
C LEU A 41 -2.11 10.68 13.02
N GLU A 42 -1.67 10.06 14.12
CA GLU A 42 -2.56 9.62 15.21
C GLU A 42 -3.42 10.76 15.75
N ALA A 43 -2.79 11.93 16.01
CA ALA A 43 -3.48 13.09 16.55
C ALA A 43 -4.51 13.70 15.58
N ASN A 44 -4.50 13.31 14.30
CA ASN A 44 -5.39 13.83 13.26
C ASN A 44 -6.21 12.73 12.59
N GLY A 45 -6.59 11.68 13.34
CA GLY A 45 -7.61 10.74 12.92
C GLY A 45 -7.13 9.56 12.06
N PHE A 46 -5.82 9.43 11.88
CA PHE A 46 -5.23 8.23 11.30
C PHE A 46 -4.99 7.15 12.36
N VAL A 47 -5.23 5.90 11.98
CA VAL A 47 -4.83 4.73 12.75
C VAL A 47 -3.53 4.21 12.16
N ILE A 48 -2.51 4.04 13.00
CA ILE A 48 -1.21 3.51 12.59
C ILE A 48 -1.29 1.98 12.60
N SER A 49 -0.93 1.38 11.48
CA SER A 49 -0.84 -0.08 11.35
C SER A 49 0.58 -0.56 11.60
N ALA A 50 1.59 0.15 11.09
CA ALA A 50 2.99 -0.14 11.37
C ALA A 50 3.87 1.07 11.10
N ASN A 51 4.98 1.19 11.83
CA ASN A 51 6.11 2.06 11.49
C ASN A 51 7.41 1.26 11.56
N SER A 52 7.85 0.74 10.41
CA SER A 52 8.96 -0.20 10.36
C SER A 52 10.26 0.48 9.92
N GLU A 53 11.28 0.43 10.78
CA GLU A 53 12.65 0.92 10.49
C GLU A 53 13.41 -0.11 9.64
N MET A 54 13.92 0.31 8.47
CA MET A 54 14.50 -0.62 7.49
C MET A 54 16.03 -0.67 7.48
N ASN A 55 16.74 0.29 8.06
CA ASN A 55 18.21 0.26 8.05
C ASN A 55 18.77 -0.96 8.76
N GLY A 56 18.17 -1.37 9.88
CA GLY A 56 18.52 -2.61 10.57
C GLY A 56 18.41 -3.83 9.66
N PRO A 57 17.20 -4.15 9.15
CA PRO A 57 17.00 -5.22 8.17
C PRO A 57 17.93 -5.14 6.95
N PHE A 58 18.15 -3.95 6.38
CA PHE A 58 19.04 -3.78 5.23
C PHE A 58 20.50 -4.12 5.55
N LYS A 59 21.01 -3.69 6.70
CA LYS A 59 22.37 -4.02 7.15
C LYS A 59 22.52 -5.52 7.42
N ILE A 60 21.52 -6.16 8.02
CA ILE A 60 21.54 -7.59 8.30
C ILE A 60 21.56 -8.41 7.01
N GLN A 61 20.68 -8.09 6.06
CA GLN A 61 20.49 -8.93 4.87
C GLN A 61 21.41 -8.57 3.69
N PHE A 62 21.82 -7.30 3.57
CA PHE A 62 22.57 -6.77 2.42
C PHE A 62 23.89 -6.10 2.82
N GLY A 63 24.24 -6.07 4.12
CA GLY A 63 25.51 -5.57 4.63
C GLY A 63 25.62 -4.05 4.75
N GLN A 64 24.67 -3.27 4.21
CA GLN A 64 24.73 -1.81 4.23
C GLN A 64 23.35 -1.14 4.12
N SER A 65 23.29 0.15 4.46
CA SER A 65 22.18 1.03 4.12
C SER A 65 22.68 2.44 3.77
N ASP A 66 22.08 3.04 2.74
CA ASP A 66 22.41 4.38 2.23
C ASP A 66 21.65 5.50 2.97
N PHE A 67 20.94 5.15 4.05
CA PHE A 67 20.05 6.06 4.77
C PHE A 67 20.44 6.24 6.22
N THR A 68 20.35 7.48 6.67
CA THR A 68 20.34 7.85 8.09
C THR A 68 19.01 7.42 8.71
N GLN A 69 17.93 7.53 7.92
CA GLN A 69 16.60 7.11 8.31
C GLN A 69 15.84 6.56 7.10
N PHE A 70 15.22 5.40 7.25
CA PHE A 70 14.32 4.85 6.24
C PHE A 70 13.23 4.04 6.93
N ASN A 71 12.01 4.58 6.93
CA ASN A 71 10.86 3.97 7.57
C ASN A 71 9.76 3.74 6.56
N LEU A 72 9.14 2.57 6.66
CA LEU A 72 7.86 2.29 6.02
C LEU A 72 6.77 2.46 7.06
N LEU A 73 6.11 3.63 7.04
CA LEU A 73 4.97 3.89 7.90
C LEU A 73 3.70 3.57 7.12
N THR A 74 2.74 2.91 7.77
CA THR A 74 1.42 2.63 7.20
C THR A 74 0.33 3.09 8.14
N ALA A 75 -0.67 3.76 7.58
CA ALA A 75 -1.80 4.27 8.32
C ALA A 75 -3.04 4.37 7.43
N TYR A 76 -4.22 4.47 8.05
CA TYR A 76 -5.47 4.79 7.35
C TYR A 76 -6.27 5.82 8.14
N HIS A 77 -6.95 6.73 7.45
CA HIS A 77 -7.82 7.69 8.14
C HIS A 77 -9.13 7.01 8.54
N LYS A 78 -9.44 6.95 9.85
CA LYS A 78 -10.51 6.10 10.39
C LYS A 78 -11.86 6.31 9.70
N VAL A 79 -12.35 7.55 9.68
CA VAL A 79 -13.70 7.88 9.18
C VAL A 79 -13.79 7.74 7.66
N HIS A 80 -12.88 8.37 6.92
CA HIS A 80 -12.90 8.36 5.46
C HIS A 80 -12.67 6.96 4.87
N SER A 81 -11.78 6.16 5.46
CA SER A 81 -11.54 4.79 4.99
C SER A 81 -12.75 3.88 5.26
N GLU A 82 -13.42 4.04 6.41
CA GLU A 82 -14.63 3.28 6.73
C GLU A 82 -15.74 3.53 5.70
N ASN A 83 -16.01 4.81 5.39
CA ASN A 83 -17.02 5.18 4.39
C ASN A 83 -16.64 4.65 3.00
N LEU A 84 -15.37 4.78 2.64
CA LEU A 84 -14.85 4.34 1.36
C LEU A 84 -14.97 2.83 1.18
N VAL A 85 -14.52 2.03 2.15
CA VAL A 85 -14.56 0.56 2.07
C VAL A 85 -15.99 0.01 2.07
N LYS A 86 -16.91 0.64 2.82
CA LYS A 86 -18.33 0.24 2.82
C LYS A 86 -18.98 0.42 1.44
N THR A 87 -18.59 1.44 0.68
CA THR A 87 -19.16 1.72 -0.66
C THR A 87 -18.37 1.05 -1.78
N HIS A 88 -17.05 0.99 -1.64
CA HIS A 88 -16.10 0.42 -2.59
C HIS A 88 -15.15 -0.52 -1.83
N PRO A 89 -15.54 -1.79 -1.64
CA PRO A 89 -14.74 -2.75 -0.90
C PRO A 89 -13.33 -2.90 -1.44
N ASP A 90 -13.09 -2.70 -2.73
CA ASP A 90 -11.74 -2.80 -3.30
C ASP A 90 -10.76 -1.72 -2.77
N ALA A 91 -11.27 -0.70 -2.05
CA ALA A 91 -10.45 0.31 -1.39
C ALA A 91 -9.62 -0.21 -0.20
N GLY A 92 -9.82 -1.46 0.24
CA GLY A 92 -9.01 -2.07 1.31
C GLY A 92 -7.52 -2.11 1.02
N ILE A 93 -7.14 -2.03 -0.26
CA ILE A 93 -5.75 -1.86 -0.68
C ILE A 93 -5.08 -0.58 -0.16
N PHE A 94 -5.84 0.35 0.43
CA PHE A 94 -5.36 1.55 1.13
C PHE A 94 -5.63 1.52 2.64
N VAL A 95 -5.99 0.37 3.18
CA VAL A 95 -6.23 0.16 4.61
C VAL A 95 -5.27 -0.89 5.14
N PRO A 96 -4.03 -0.52 5.49
CA PRO A 96 -3.48 0.85 5.48
C PRO A 96 -2.86 1.28 4.13
N MET A 97 -2.57 2.57 4.00
CA MET A 97 -1.77 3.15 2.91
C MET A 97 -0.37 3.54 3.41
N GLY A 98 0.60 3.62 2.49
CA GLY A 98 1.99 3.92 2.80
C GLY A 98 2.30 5.42 2.94
N PHE A 99 3.17 5.72 3.90
CA PHE A 99 3.85 6.99 4.13
C PHE A 99 5.35 6.70 4.14
N GLY A 100 6.01 6.92 3.00
CA GLY A 100 7.44 6.64 2.87
C GLY A 100 8.25 7.75 3.50
N ILE A 101 9.06 7.44 4.54
CA ILE A 101 9.83 8.43 5.29
C ILE A 101 11.31 8.10 5.15
N TYR A 102 12.11 9.03 4.63
CA TYR A 102 13.51 8.74 4.34
C TYR A 102 14.42 9.95 4.43
N GLN A 103 15.68 9.71 4.80
CA GLN A 103 16.77 10.66 4.77
C GLN A 103 18.06 9.91 4.44
N ARG A 104 18.71 10.28 3.32
CA ARG A 104 19.97 9.64 2.91
C ARG A 104 21.13 10.05 3.80
N ASN A 105 22.19 9.24 3.80
CA ASN A 105 23.45 9.60 4.46
C ASN A 105 23.98 10.91 3.87
N GLY A 106 24.22 11.91 4.72
CA GLY A 106 24.72 13.24 4.31
C GLY A 106 23.66 14.17 3.71
N ASP A 107 22.41 13.73 3.54
CA ASP A 107 21.30 14.59 3.13
C ASP A 107 20.86 15.46 4.32
N PRO A 108 20.86 16.81 4.20
CA PRO A 108 20.42 17.68 5.28
C PRO A 108 18.89 17.71 5.43
N GLU A 109 18.12 17.06 4.55
CA GLU A 109 16.66 17.09 4.57
C GLU A 109 16.04 15.71 4.88
N LEU A 110 14.96 15.71 5.65
CA LEU A 110 14.06 14.56 5.78
C LEU A 110 12.98 14.66 4.71
N HIS A 111 12.66 13.52 4.11
CA HIS A 111 11.65 13.42 3.07
C HIS A 111 10.46 12.57 3.52
N VAL A 112 9.26 12.96 3.10
CA VAL A 112 8.04 12.15 3.24
C VAL A 112 7.31 12.09 1.91
N SER A 113 6.88 10.88 1.54
CA SER A 113 6.17 10.59 0.29
C SER A 113 4.82 9.94 0.57
N ILE A 114 3.77 10.41 -0.10
CA ILE A 114 2.41 9.83 -0.02
C ILE A 114 1.76 9.84 -1.40
N LEU A 115 0.79 8.95 -1.62
CA LEU A 115 -0.02 8.95 -2.84
C LEU A 115 -0.91 10.19 -2.92
N THR A 116 -1.11 10.69 -4.14
CA THR A 116 -2.18 11.66 -4.43
C THR A 116 -3.55 10.99 -4.49
N ALA A 117 -4.63 11.77 -4.37
CA ALA A 117 -5.98 11.26 -4.56
C ALA A 117 -6.21 10.74 -5.98
N GLU A 118 -5.61 11.38 -6.98
CA GLU A 118 -5.66 10.94 -8.37
C GLU A 118 -4.97 9.59 -8.55
N ALA A 119 -3.81 9.39 -7.91
CA ALA A 119 -3.12 8.10 -7.92
C ALA A 119 -3.95 7.02 -7.22
N MET A 120 -4.53 7.30 -6.05
CA MET A 120 -5.40 6.35 -5.36
C MET A 120 -6.58 5.92 -6.24
N ALA A 121 -7.26 6.88 -6.89
CA ALA A 121 -8.36 6.59 -7.82
C ALA A 121 -7.89 5.79 -9.05
N LYS A 122 -6.73 6.14 -9.61
CA LYS A 122 -6.11 5.44 -10.75
C LYS A 122 -5.81 3.98 -10.42
N ILE A 123 -5.20 3.72 -9.26
CA ILE A 123 -4.85 2.37 -8.80
C ILE A 123 -6.10 1.54 -8.56
N ALA A 124 -7.09 2.13 -7.88
CA ALA A 124 -8.33 1.44 -7.52
C ALA A 124 -9.27 1.21 -8.72
N GLY A 125 -9.11 1.98 -9.79
CA GLY A 125 -9.95 1.90 -10.98
C GLY A 125 -11.33 2.55 -10.83
N PHE A 126 -11.56 3.31 -9.76
CA PHE A 126 -12.80 4.05 -9.52
C PHE A 126 -12.54 5.41 -8.88
N LYS A 127 -13.55 6.29 -8.93
CA LYS A 127 -13.51 7.61 -8.29
C LYS A 127 -14.40 7.62 -7.06
N ALA A 128 -13.88 8.16 -5.97
CA ALA A 128 -14.63 8.35 -4.74
C ALA A 128 -14.18 9.66 -4.06
N PRO A 129 -15.09 10.46 -3.47
CA PRO A 129 -14.74 11.71 -2.80
C PRO A 129 -13.78 11.49 -1.61
N GLU A 130 -13.82 10.32 -0.99
CA GLU A 130 -12.98 9.96 0.16
C GLU A 130 -11.49 9.99 -0.18
N PHE A 131 -11.08 9.72 -1.42
CA PHE A 131 -9.66 9.84 -1.81
C PHE A 131 -9.14 11.27 -1.61
N ALA A 132 -9.91 12.27 -2.04
CA ALA A 132 -9.56 13.67 -1.87
C ALA A 132 -9.61 14.10 -0.39
N LEU A 133 -10.53 13.53 0.40
CA LEU A 133 -10.59 13.79 1.84
C LEU A 133 -9.37 13.21 2.58
N ILE A 134 -9.01 11.96 2.30
CA ILE A 134 -7.82 11.30 2.88
C ILE A 134 -6.56 12.08 2.53
N GLU A 135 -6.37 12.43 1.26
CA GLU A 135 -5.23 13.23 0.82
C GLU A 135 -5.19 14.59 1.54
N LYS A 136 -6.32 15.30 1.62
CA LYS A 136 -6.42 16.59 2.31
C LYS A 136 -6.00 16.48 3.78
N GLU A 137 -6.52 15.50 4.52
CA GLU A 137 -6.19 15.32 5.94
C GLU A 137 -4.72 14.92 6.13
N ALA A 138 -4.18 14.06 5.26
CA ALA A 138 -2.77 13.68 5.28
C ALA A 138 -1.86 14.91 5.01
N LEU A 139 -2.17 15.71 3.99
CA LEU A 139 -1.41 16.91 3.66
C LEU A 139 -1.47 17.96 4.77
N ALA A 140 -2.65 18.18 5.36
CA ALA A 140 -2.81 19.12 6.47
C ALA A 140 -1.98 18.68 7.69
N THR A 141 -2.02 17.38 8.00
CA THR A 141 -1.25 16.78 9.09
C THR A 141 0.25 16.92 8.87
N LEU A 142 0.75 16.53 7.70
CA LEU A 142 2.18 16.58 7.38
C LEU A 142 2.71 18.02 7.33
N LYS A 143 1.96 18.98 6.79
CA LYS A 143 2.34 20.41 6.79
C LYS A 143 2.48 20.97 8.21
N LYS A 144 1.64 20.51 9.14
CA LYS A 144 1.72 20.90 10.55
C LYS A 144 2.89 20.21 11.27
N ALA A 145 3.12 18.93 10.99
CA ALA A 145 4.17 18.13 11.62
C ALA A 145 5.58 18.52 11.15
N LEU A 146 5.70 18.95 9.89
CA LEU A 146 6.96 19.28 9.22
C LEU A 146 6.96 20.77 8.86
N PRO A 147 7.06 21.68 9.85
CA PRO A 147 7.05 23.10 9.58
C PRO A 147 8.22 23.46 8.67
N LYS A 148 7.97 24.27 7.64
CA LYS A 148 8.92 24.63 6.58
C LYS A 148 9.18 23.55 5.52
N ALA A 149 8.44 22.45 5.51
CA ALA A 149 8.54 21.50 4.42
C ALA A 149 8.21 22.16 3.07
N LYS A 150 9.07 21.98 2.08
CA LYS A 150 8.75 22.21 0.68
C LYS A 150 7.90 21.05 0.19
N VAL A 151 6.72 21.35 -0.33
CA VAL A 151 5.80 20.35 -0.89
C VAL A 151 5.81 20.46 -2.41
N THR A 152 6.08 19.35 -3.07
CA THR A 152 6.04 19.23 -4.54
C THR A 152 5.25 17.99 -4.93
N VAL A 153 4.83 17.95 -6.18
CA VAL A 153 4.31 16.72 -6.78
C VAL A 153 5.43 16.09 -7.60
N SER A 154 5.52 14.76 -7.57
CA SER A 154 6.46 14.00 -8.39
C SER A 154 6.36 14.30 -9.89
N GLU A 155 7.34 13.83 -10.66
CA GLU A 155 7.26 13.82 -12.12
C GLU A 155 6.04 13.02 -12.60
N THR A 156 5.54 13.33 -13.80
CA THR A 156 4.49 12.55 -14.46
C THR A 156 4.85 11.06 -14.49
N ALA A 157 3.90 10.21 -14.13
CA ALA A 157 4.06 8.77 -14.12
C ALA A 157 4.41 8.23 -15.52
N LEU A 158 5.16 7.14 -15.57
CA LEU A 158 5.34 6.38 -16.82
C LEU A 158 4.02 5.67 -17.18
N PRO A 159 3.80 5.32 -18.46
CA PRO A 159 2.73 4.40 -18.82
C PRO A 159 2.84 3.10 -18.01
N ALA A 160 1.71 2.61 -17.50
CA ALA A 160 1.67 1.35 -16.80
C ALA A 160 1.95 0.18 -17.75
N GLU A 161 2.82 -0.73 -17.34
CA GLU A 161 3.17 -1.93 -18.11
C GLU A 161 2.21 -3.12 -17.85
N GLY A 162 1.20 -2.93 -16.97
CA GLY A 162 0.24 -3.96 -16.60
C GLY A 162 -0.90 -3.42 -15.72
N THR A 163 -1.77 -4.32 -15.26
CA THR A 163 -2.93 -3.99 -14.42
C THR A 163 -2.49 -3.44 -13.05
N LEU A 164 -3.09 -2.35 -12.60
CA LEU A 164 -2.69 -1.66 -11.36
C LEU A 164 -3.23 -2.30 -10.08
N LEU A 165 -4.33 -3.04 -10.17
CA LEU A 165 -4.94 -3.80 -9.09
C LEU A 165 -5.11 -5.25 -9.55
N SER A 166 -4.49 -6.18 -8.82
CA SER A 166 -4.71 -7.62 -9.03
C SER A 166 -5.86 -8.07 -8.14
N ARG A 167 -6.82 -8.80 -8.71
CA ARG A 167 -8.04 -9.26 -8.01
C ARG A 167 -8.29 -10.74 -8.31
N TYR A 168 -8.52 -11.50 -7.26
CA TYR A 168 -8.80 -12.93 -7.26
C TYR A 168 -10.08 -13.21 -6.47
N VAL A 169 -10.76 -14.31 -6.81
CA VAL A 169 -12.06 -14.65 -6.26
C VAL A 169 -12.12 -16.14 -5.99
N LYS A 170 -12.48 -16.53 -4.76
CA LYS A 170 -12.80 -17.90 -4.37
C LYS A 170 -14.30 -18.02 -4.16
N GLU A 171 -14.94 -19.06 -4.69
CA GLU A 171 -16.35 -19.34 -4.38
C GLU A 171 -16.50 -19.65 -2.89
N SER A 172 -17.49 -19.06 -2.21
CA SER A 172 -17.71 -19.27 -0.78
C SER A 172 -19.16 -18.99 -0.40
N SER A 173 -19.83 -20.00 0.17
CA SER A 173 -21.25 -19.92 0.51
C SER A 173 -21.50 -19.27 1.88
N LYS A 174 -22.77 -18.97 2.18
CA LYS A 174 -23.16 -18.48 3.51
C LYS A 174 -22.96 -19.53 4.61
N GLU A 175 -22.97 -20.81 4.26
CA GLU A 175 -22.83 -21.92 5.20
C GLU A 175 -21.36 -22.29 5.44
N SER A 176 -20.48 -22.04 4.47
CA SER A 176 -19.07 -22.44 4.50
C SER A 176 -18.08 -21.29 4.74
N TRP A 177 -18.51 -20.03 4.74
CA TRP A 177 -17.58 -18.90 4.70
C TRP A 177 -16.53 -18.89 5.82
N THR A 178 -16.85 -19.38 7.02
CA THR A 178 -15.88 -19.41 8.11
C THR A 178 -14.73 -20.37 7.81
N SER A 179 -15.01 -21.59 7.35
CA SER A 179 -13.96 -22.54 6.95
C SER A 179 -13.22 -22.07 5.70
N ASP A 180 -13.94 -21.47 4.74
CA ASP A 180 -13.34 -20.97 3.51
C ASP A 180 -12.39 -19.80 3.79
N LYS A 181 -12.74 -18.94 4.76
CA LYS A 181 -11.86 -17.88 5.27
C LYS A 181 -10.59 -18.47 5.85
N GLU A 182 -10.70 -19.37 6.84
CA GLU A 182 -9.56 -19.98 7.52
C GLU A 182 -8.61 -20.68 6.52
N GLU A 183 -9.17 -21.41 5.56
CA GLU A 183 -8.39 -22.06 4.50
C GLU A 183 -7.68 -21.05 3.60
N THR A 184 -8.38 -19.99 3.19
CA THR A 184 -7.84 -18.92 2.33
C THR A 184 -6.69 -18.20 3.02
N GLU A 185 -6.88 -17.79 4.27
CA GLU A 185 -5.86 -17.10 5.07
C GLU A 185 -4.64 -18.00 5.26
N MET A 186 -4.84 -19.26 5.65
CA MET A 186 -3.75 -20.23 5.79
C MET A 186 -2.95 -20.40 4.49
N MET A 187 -3.62 -20.55 3.34
CA MET A 187 -2.95 -20.65 2.04
C MET A 187 -2.12 -19.41 1.70
N ILE A 188 -2.64 -18.23 2.02
CA ILE A 188 -1.93 -16.96 1.80
C ILE A 188 -0.69 -16.89 2.72
N GLU A 189 -0.87 -17.11 4.02
CA GLU A 189 0.20 -16.99 5.02
C GLU A 189 1.33 -18.00 4.77
N ASP A 190 0.98 -19.27 4.53
CA ASP A 190 1.94 -20.35 4.26
C ASP A 190 2.55 -20.24 2.86
N GLY A 191 1.85 -19.67 1.89
CA GLY A 191 2.34 -19.48 0.53
C GLY A 191 3.32 -18.30 0.40
N LEU A 192 3.06 -17.19 1.09
CA LEU A 192 3.87 -15.97 0.97
C LEU A 192 5.22 -16.07 1.69
N LYS A 193 5.27 -16.71 2.85
CA LYS A 193 6.49 -16.86 3.65
C LYS A 193 7.66 -17.52 2.91
N PRO A 194 7.53 -18.69 2.25
CA PRO A 194 8.62 -19.32 1.50
C PRO A 194 9.05 -18.49 0.28
N ALA A 195 8.17 -17.67 -0.28
CA ALA A 195 8.51 -16.69 -1.31
C ALA A 195 9.28 -15.45 -0.75
N GLY A 196 9.57 -15.42 0.55
CA GLY A 196 10.36 -14.38 1.20
C GLY A 196 9.59 -13.09 1.51
N PHE A 197 8.26 -13.16 1.53
CA PHE A 197 7.43 -12.07 2.03
C PHE A 197 7.34 -12.11 3.56
N VAL A 198 7.20 -10.92 4.13
CA VAL A 198 6.97 -10.68 5.55
C VAL A 198 5.62 -9.99 5.69
N MET A 199 4.76 -10.56 6.52
CA MET A 199 3.54 -9.90 6.98
C MET A 199 3.92 -8.99 8.15
N SER A 200 4.02 -7.69 7.87
CA SER A 200 4.42 -6.71 8.89
C SER A 200 3.26 -6.33 9.81
N ASN A 201 2.03 -6.47 9.36
CA ASN A 201 0.83 -6.21 10.14
C ASN A 201 -0.37 -6.97 9.58
N PHE A 202 -1.30 -7.32 10.46
CA PHE A 202 -2.64 -7.83 10.15
C PHE A 202 -3.67 -6.88 10.75
N THR A 203 -4.79 -6.67 10.07
CA THR A 203 -5.89 -5.85 10.58
C THR A 203 -7.21 -6.53 10.29
N ASP A 204 -7.88 -6.98 11.36
CA ASP A 204 -9.32 -7.27 11.34
C ASP A 204 -10.06 -5.95 11.14
N TYR A 205 -10.24 -5.57 9.88
CA TYR A 205 -10.88 -4.31 9.56
C TYR A 205 -12.38 -4.39 9.76
N ASN A 206 -12.97 -5.59 9.70
CA ASN A 206 -14.38 -5.81 9.99
C ASN A 206 -14.73 -5.36 11.41
N PHE A 207 -13.87 -5.62 12.38
CA PHE A 207 -13.99 -5.09 13.74
C PHE A 207 -14.05 -3.55 13.75
N THR A 208 -13.23 -2.89 12.92
CA THR A 208 -13.25 -1.42 12.77
C THR A 208 -14.54 -0.92 12.13
N LEU A 209 -15.11 -1.64 11.16
CA LEU A 209 -16.37 -1.29 10.49
C LEU A 209 -17.61 -1.42 11.39
N GLY A 210 -17.48 -2.20 12.47
CA GLY A 210 -18.48 -2.37 13.53
C GLY A 210 -19.68 -3.23 13.12
N GLU A 211 -20.72 -3.27 13.96
CA GLU A 211 -21.91 -4.13 13.78
C GLU A 211 -22.65 -3.89 12.46
N LYS A 212 -22.57 -2.68 11.92
CA LYS A 212 -23.17 -2.28 10.64
C LYS A 212 -22.29 -2.64 9.43
N SER A 213 -21.24 -3.42 9.61
CA SER A 213 -20.41 -3.91 8.51
C SER A 213 -21.27 -4.67 7.49
N PRO A 214 -21.12 -4.40 6.18
CA PRO A 214 -21.77 -5.18 5.13
C PRO A 214 -21.05 -6.51 4.85
N PHE A 215 -19.99 -6.82 5.61
CA PHE A 215 -19.13 -7.98 5.39
C PHE A 215 -19.34 -9.06 6.45
N ASP A 216 -19.23 -10.33 6.04
CA ASP A 216 -19.06 -11.44 6.98
C ASP A 216 -17.69 -11.32 7.66
N PHE A 217 -16.67 -11.03 6.86
CA PHE A 217 -15.33 -10.62 7.31
C PHE A 217 -14.67 -9.67 6.32
N TYR A 218 -13.71 -8.90 6.82
CA TYR A 218 -12.90 -7.97 6.04
C TYR A 218 -11.56 -7.80 6.72
N ASP A 219 -10.53 -8.39 6.14
CA ASP A 219 -9.19 -8.43 6.69
C ASP A 219 -8.20 -7.79 5.72
N THR A 220 -7.17 -7.16 6.28
CA THR A 220 -6.08 -6.61 5.50
C THR A 220 -4.73 -7.00 6.07
N TYR A 221 -3.78 -7.22 5.16
CA TYR A 221 -2.42 -7.65 5.46
C TYR A 221 -1.43 -6.67 4.85
N SER A 222 -0.57 -6.09 5.68
CA SER A 222 0.59 -5.33 5.22
C SER A 222 1.71 -6.30 4.89
N ILE A 223 2.06 -6.42 3.61
CA ILE A 223 3.01 -7.41 3.10
C ILE A 223 4.20 -6.70 2.45
N CYS A 224 5.41 -7.09 2.84
CA CYS A 224 6.65 -6.53 2.34
C CYS A 224 7.62 -7.63 1.89
N LYS A 225 8.46 -7.34 0.90
CA LYS A 225 9.59 -8.19 0.51
C LYS A 225 10.87 -7.35 0.55
N LEU A 226 11.75 -7.66 1.49
CA LEU A 226 12.86 -6.75 1.83
C LEU A 226 13.78 -6.44 0.64
N LYS A 227 14.06 -7.45 -0.21
CA LYS A 227 14.88 -7.27 -1.42
C LYS A 227 14.27 -6.27 -2.41
N VAL A 228 12.94 -6.22 -2.51
CA VAL A 228 12.23 -5.29 -3.40
C VAL A 228 12.45 -3.86 -2.92
N ILE A 229 12.08 -3.57 -1.67
CA ILE A 229 12.19 -2.21 -1.14
C ILE A 229 13.65 -1.75 -1.07
N TYR A 230 14.58 -2.64 -0.73
CA TYR A 230 16.02 -2.33 -0.74
C TYR A 230 16.50 -1.89 -2.13
N ASN A 231 16.18 -2.65 -3.18
CA ASN A 231 16.65 -2.34 -4.52
C ASN A 231 15.98 -1.10 -5.11
N VAL A 232 14.67 -0.93 -4.87
CA VAL A 232 13.97 0.27 -5.34
C VAL A 232 14.48 1.53 -4.63
N ALA A 233 14.63 1.49 -3.30
CA ALA A 233 15.01 2.65 -2.51
C ALA A 233 16.40 3.21 -2.87
N LYS A 234 17.32 2.39 -3.40
CA LYS A 234 18.63 2.86 -3.89
C LYS A 234 18.50 4.03 -4.87
N SER A 235 17.51 4.00 -5.76
CA SER A 235 17.30 5.04 -6.77
C SER A 235 16.01 5.85 -6.58
N ARG A 236 14.96 5.25 -6.02
CA ARG A 236 13.62 5.82 -5.90
C ARG A 236 13.06 5.63 -4.47
N PRO A 237 13.66 6.26 -3.45
CA PRO A 237 13.21 6.12 -2.06
C PRO A 237 11.77 6.62 -1.84
N GLU A 238 11.28 7.55 -2.67
CA GLU A 238 9.89 7.99 -2.71
C GLU A 238 8.89 6.87 -3.04
N ALA A 239 9.35 5.76 -3.64
CA ALA A 239 8.51 4.58 -3.87
C ALA A 239 8.08 3.90 -2.56
N ALA A 240 8.68 4.24 -1.42
CA ALA A 240 8.23 3.77 -0.11
C ALA A 240 6.78 4.15 0.21
N ALA A 241 6.18 5.13 -0.47
CA ALA A 241 4.75 5.43 -0.39
C ALA A 241 3.84 4.27 -0.83
N PHE A 242 4.37 3.29 -1.57
CA PHE A 242 3.66 2.08 -1.98
C PHE A 242 3.93 0.87 -1.06
N ALA A 243 4.65 1.06 0.04
CA ALA A 243 5.19 -0.02 0.86
C ALA A 243 4.84 0.12 2.36
N PRO A 244 4.61 -1.00 3.06
CA PRO A 244 4.22 -2.33 2.56
C PRO A 244 3.02 -2.29 1.60
N CYS A 245 2.90 -3.30 0.74
CA CYS A 245 1.71 -3.49 -0.08
C CYS A 245 0.59 -4.03 0.80
N THR A 246 -0.63 -3.52 0.65
CA THR A 246 -1.79 -4.02 1.39
C THR A 246 -2.55 -5.03 0.55
N LEU A 247 -2.66 -6.26 1.04
CA LEU A 247 -3.61 -7.26 0.56
C LEU A 247 -4.91 -7.09 1.33
N MET A 248 -6.03 -6.97 0.61
CA MET A 248 -7.36 -7.10 1.18
C MET A 248 -7.89 -8.51 0.95
N VAL A 249 -8.60 -9.04 1.93
CA VAL A 249 -9.35 -10.30 1.85
C VAL A 249 -10.70 -10.06 2.49
N TYR A 250 -11.79 -10.19 1.75
CA TYR A 250 -13.12 -9.93 2.31
C TYR A 250 -14.20 -10.81 1.71
N LYS A 251 -15.31 -10.94 2.45
CA LYS A 251 -16.56 -11.49 1.93
C LYS A 251 -17.73 -10.60 2.32
N LYS A 252 -18.55 -10.18 1.35
CA LYS A 252 -19.83 -9.51 1.63
C LYS A 252 -20.87 -10.52 2.13
N LYS A 253 -21.76 -10.08 3.03
CA LYS A 253 -22.84 -10.89 3.60
C LYS A 253 -23.78 -11.51 2.55
N ASP A 254 -23.98 -10.81 1.45
CA ASP A 254 -24.90 -11.19 0.36
C ASP A 254 -24.17 -11.78 -0.86
N ALA A 255 -22.85 -11.92 -0.81
CA ALA A 255 -22.05 -12.50 -1.88
C ALA A 255 -21.75 -13.99 -1.62
N ASN A 256 -21.58 -14.75 -2.70
CA ASN A 256 -21.12 -16.14 -2.67
C ASN A 256 -19.64 -16.27 -3.02
N GLU A 257 -18.84 -15.26 -2.67
CA GLU A 257 -17.42 -15.22 -3.00
C GLU A 257 -16.59 -14.53 -1.92
N ILE A 258 -15.40 -15.05 -1.68
CA ILE A 258 -14.30 -14.34 -1.02
C ILE A 258 -13.50 -13.62 -2.10
N VAL A 259 -13.21 -12.35 -1.86
CA VAL A 259 -12.44 -11.50 -2.75
C VAL A 259 -11.09 -11.23 -2.13
N MET A 260 -10.03 -11.42 -2.92
CA MET A 260 -8.66 -11.08 -2.58
C MET A 260 -8.14 -10.04 -3.56
N GLY A 261 -7.39 -9.05 -3.10
CA GLY A 261 -6.74 -8.13 -4.02
C GLY A 261 -5.62 -7.31 -3.43
N PHE A 262 -4.67 -6.92 -4.26
CA PHE A 262 -3.50 -6.15 -3.85
C PHE A 262 -3.06 -5.18 -4.96
N PRO A 263 -2.45 -4.04 -4.59
CA PRO A 263 -1.91 -3.10 -5.57
C PRO A 263 -0.69 -3.73 -6.25
N ALA A 264 -0.74 -3.83 -7.57
CA ALA A 264 0.31 -4.49 -8.33
C ALA A 264 1.60 -3.66 -8.36
N VAL A 265 2.73 -4.32 -8.60
CA VAL A 265 4.05 -3.66 -8.69
C VAL A 265 4.17 -2.69 -9.88
N TYR A 266 3.27 -2.78 -10.86
CA TYR A 266 3.20 -1.84 -11.97
C TYR A 266 2.97 -0.41 -11.49
N ASN A 267 2.32 -0.21 -10.34
CA ASN A 267 2.20 1.10 -9.69
C ASN A 267 3.56 1.69 -9.34
N TRP A 268 4.45 0.89 -8.76
CA TRP A 268 5.80 1.32 -8.41
C TRP A 268 6.59 1.71 -9.66
N MET A 269 6.54 0.87 -10.69
CA MET A 269 7.27 1.09 -11.93
C MET A 269 6.78 2.34 -12.68
N SER A 270 5.45 2.54 -12.71
CA SER A 270 4.80 3.71 -13.32
C SER A 270 5.06 4.97 -12.51
N SER A 271 4.53 5.02 -11.29
CA SER A 271 4.36 6.23 -10.50
C SER A 271 5.66 6.73 -9.88
N ALA A 272 6.49 5.81 -9.35
CA ALA A 272 7.82 6.15 -8.85
C ALA A 272 8.91 6.06 -9.94
N ARG A 273 8.51 5.80 -11.20
CA ARG A 273 9.40 5.80 -12.37
C ARG A 273 10.63 4.90 -12.17
N VAL A 274 10.41 3.70 -11.63
CA VAL A 274 11.46 2.70 -11.42
C VAL A 274 11.89 2.11 -12.76
N LYS A 275 13.09 2.49 -13.20
CA LYS A 275 13.68 2.07 -14.49
C LYS A 275 14.88 1.13 -14.32
N ASP A 276 15.44 1.05 -13.12
CA ASP A 276 16.58 0.18 -12.83
C ASP A 276 16.20 -1.30 -13.05
N ALA A 277 17.07 -2.02 -13.76
CA ALA A 277 16.79 -3.40 -14.18
C ALA A 277 16.71 -4.36 -12.99
N GLU A 278 17.56 -4.18 -11.96
CA GLU A 278 17.56 -5.02 -10.77
C GLU A 278 16.30 -4.81 -9.93
N ALA A 279 15.91 -3.55 -9.75
CA ALA A 279 14.68 -3.16 -9.06
C ALA A 279 13.43 -3.65 -9.81
N LYS A 280 13.37 -3.48 -11.14
CA LYS A 280 12.27 -4.01 -11.97
C LYS A 280 12.19 -5.54 -11.89
N ALA A 281 13.32 -6.24 -11.95
CA ALA A 281 13.34 -7.70 -11.82
C ALA A 281 12.84 -8.16 -10.44
N ALA A 282 13.25 -7.48 -9.37
CA ALA A 282 12.78 -7.79 -8.01
C ALA A 282 11.27 -7.55 -7.86
N LEU A 283 10.76 -6.42 -8.37
CA LEU A 283 9.33 -6.10 -8.40
C LEU A 283 8.54 -7.15 -9.17
N MET A 284 8.97 -7.48 -10.39
CA MET A 284 8.27 -8.45 -11.23
C MET A 284 8.30 -9.87 -10.66
N GLN A 285 9.38 -10.27 -9.99
CA GLN A 285 9.41 -11.54 -9.28
C GLN A 285 8.44 -11.53 -8.10
N ALA A 286 8.40 -10.45 -7.31
CA ALA A 286 7.42 -10.31 -6.24
C ALA A 286 5.98 -10.37 -6.76
N GLN A 287 5.66 -9.69 -7.86
CA GLN A 287 4.34 -9.77 -8.48
C GLN A 287 3.96 -11.22 -8.81
N LYS A 288 4.84 -11.94 -9.53
CA LYS A 288 4.59 -13.33 -9.92
C LYS A 288 4.41 -14.25 -8.73
N ASP A 289 5.27 -14.12 -7.73
CA ASP A 289 5.21 -14.95 -6.52
C ASP A 289 3.88 -14.70 -5.78
N PHE A 290 3.46 -13.44 -5.66
CA PHE A 290 2.22 -13.05 -4.99
C PHE A 290 0.99 -13.54 -5.77
N GLU A 291 0.97 -13.32 -7.09
CA GLU A 291 -0.09 -13.79 -7.98
C GLU A 291 -0.23 -15.31 -7.96
N ALA A 292 0.88 -16.06 -7.90
CA ALA A 292 0.85 -17.51 -7.80
C ALA A 292 0.19 -17.99 -6.49
N VAL A 293 0.48 -17.32 -5.37
CA VAL A 293 -0.15 -17.65 -4.08
C VAL A 293 -1.64 -17.35 -4.10
N LEU A 294 -2.05 -16.17 -4.59
CA LEU A 294 -3.48 -15.83 -4.63
C LEU A 294 -4.27 -16.66 -5.65
N GLN A 295 -3.63 -17.04 -6.76
CA GLN A 295 -4.21 -17.98 -7.71
C GLN A 295 -4.50 -19.31 -7.02
N GLY A 296 -3.51 -19.87 -6.30
CA GLY A 296 -3.69 -21.11 -5.54
C GLY A 296 -4.75 -20.98 -4.43
N ALA A 297 -4.81 -19.84 -3.74
CA ALA A 297 -5.81 -19.59 -2.71
C ALA A 297 -7.23 -19.41 -3.27
N SER A 298 -7.37 -19.11 -4.57
CA SER A 298 -8.65 -18.90 -5.26
C SER A 298 -9.24 -20.15 -5.91
N GLU A 299 -8.46 -21.22 -6.01
CA GLU A 299 -8.87 -22.53 -6.51
C GLU A 299 -9.56 -23.38 -5.44
#